data_AF-A0A2N4T1S6-F1
#
_entry.id   AF-A0A2N4T1S6-F1
#
_cell.length_a   1.000
_cell.length_b   1.000
_cell.length_c   1.000
_cell.angle_alpha   90.00
_cell.angle_beta   90.00
_cell.angle_gamma   90.00
#
_symmetry.space_group_name_H-M   'P 1'
#
loop_
_entity.id
_entity.type
_entity.pdbx_description
1 polymer ?
#
loop_
_entity_poly.entity_id
_entity_poly.type
_entity_poly.pdbx_seq_one_letter_code
_entity_poly.pdbx_strand_id
1 'polypeptide(L)'
;MSALAAPAAGALLLAAAAVALLPPRPRLRGLGRGTGGPGRGPQPHVSAGVLVELTAAMLDAGLPLAEAVDVLAGGRADRVALRAVGAGLRLGLPWETAWAAAGELPPHLEDYRRALAFAATSGAPSARGLRAQGAQVRRAAYRRAERAAETLAVRLVLPLGLCSLPAFVCWGVLPVLLGLLPEVLR
;
A
#
# COMPACT_ATOMS: atom_id res chain seq x y z
N MET A 1 -31.39 -46.36 22.48
CA MET A 1 -30.61 -46.26 21.24
C MET A 1 -30.56 -44.79 20.76
N SER A 2 -30.13 -43.87 21.63
CA SER A 2 -30.36 -42.41 21.42
C SER A 2 -29.14 -41.55 21.77
N ALA A 3 -27.95 -42.14 21.92
CA ALA A 3 -26.77 -41.47 22.48
C ALA A 3 -25.71 -41.03 21.44
N LEU A 4 -25.92 -41.30 20.14
CA LEU A 4 -24.93 -40.99 19.10
C LEU A 4 -25.23 -39.74 18.25
N ALA A 5 -26.32 -39.01 18.52
CA ALA A 5 -26.69 -37.84 17.72
C ALA A 5 -26.01 -36.52 18.17
N ALA A 6 -25.54 -36.44 19.43
CA ALA A 6 -24.88 -35.25 19.97
C ALA A 6 -23.54 -34.86 19.29
N PRO A 7 -22.62 -35.78 18.90
CA PRO A 7 -21.37 -35.38 18.28
C PRO A 7 -21.54 -34.83 16.85
N ALA A 8 -22.58 -35.25 16.14
CA ALA A 8 -22.85 -34.81 14.77
C ALA A 8 -23.31 -33.35 14.72
N ALA A 9 -24.14 -32.92 15.69
CA ALA A 9 -24.57 -31.52 15.81
C ALA A 9 -23.40 -30.59 16.14
N GLY A 10 -22.47 -31.04 17.00
CA GLY A 10 -21.25 -30.30 17.32
C GLY A 10 -20.33 -30.15 16.10
N ALA A 11 -20.14 -31.21 15.31
CA ALA A 11 -19.35 -31.17 14.09
C ALA A 11 -19.95 -30.25 13.00
N LEU A 12 -21.28 -30.22 12.86
CA LEU A 12 -21.98 -29.34 11.92
C LEU A 12 -21.92 -27.87 12.33
N LEU A 13 -22.05 -27.55 13.62
CA LEU A 13 -21.88 -26.18 14.14
C LEU A 13 -20.43 -25.69 14.01
N LEU A 14 -19.44 -26.58 14.21
CA LEU A 14 -18.03 -26.27 14.00
C LEU A 14 -17.70 -26.04 12.52
N ALA A 15 -18.28 -26.84 11.61
CA ALA A 15 -18.12 -26.63 10.17
C ALA A 15 -18.78 -25.31 9.72
N ALA A 16 -19.97 -24.99 10.21
CA ALA A 16 -20.66 -23.74 9.91
C ALA A 16 -19.91 -22.51 10.45
N ALA A 17 -19.36 -22.61 11.67
CA ALA A 17 -18.52 -21.56 12.25
C ALA A 17 -17.19 -21.40 11.47
N ALA A 18 -16.57 -22.50 11.02
CA ALA A 18 -15.36 -22.46 10.19
C ALA A 18 -15.61 -21.83 8.81
N VAL A 19 -16.79 -22.04 8.21
CA VAL A 19 -17.19 -21.38 6.96
C VAL A 19 -17.51 -19.90 7.19
N ALA A 20 -18.12 -19.54 8.32
CA ALA A 20 -18.41 -18.14 8.67
C ALA A 20 -17.17 -17.35 9.08
N LEU A 21 -16.13 -18.01 9.60
CA LEU A 21 -14.83 -17.41 9.94
C LEU A 21 -13.85 -17.39 8.76
N LEU A 22 -14.23 -17.95 7.61
CA LEU A 22 -13.44 -17.84 6.40
C LEU A 22 -13.44 -16.35 6.02
N PRO A 23 -12.28 -15.66 6.08
CA PRO A 23 -12.24 -14.23 5.83
C PRO A 23 -12.79 -13.99 4.43
N PRO A 24 -13.62 -12.93 4.22
CA PRO A 24 -13.97 -12.53 2.87
C PRO A 24 -12.64 -12.34 2.15
N ARG A 25 -12.38 -13.19 1.14
CA ARG A 25 -11.13 -13.16 0.37
C ARG A 25 -10.92 -11.69 0.04
N PRO A 26 -9.84 -11.04 0.53
CA PRO A 26 -9.58 -9.69 0.11
C PRO A 26 -9.54 -9.79 -1.41
N ARG A 27 -10.53 -9.18 -2.08
CA ARG A 27 -10.42 -8.92 -3.50
C ARG A 27 -9.14 -8.12 -3.56
N LEU A 28 -8.06 -8.79 -3.99
CA LEU A 28 -6.80 -8.18 -4.37
C LEU A 28 -7.11 -7.31 -5.57
N ARG A 29 -7.80 -6.20 -5.28
CA ARG A 29 -8.11 -5.13 -6.19
C ARG A 29 -6.78 -4.40 -6.32
N GLY A 30 -5.96 -4.89 -7.23
CA GLY A 30 -4.80 -4.15 -7.75
C GLY A 30 -3.52 -4.21 -6.93
N LEU A 31 -3.14 -5.36 -6.34
CA LEU A 31 -1.71 -5.69 -6.40
C LEU A 31 -1.45 -6.15 -7.83
N GLY A 32 -1.16 -5.18 -8.70
CA GLY A 32 -0.79 -5.40 -10.09
C GLY A 32 0.49 -6.23 -10.19
N ARG A 33 0.36 -7.55 -10.03
CA ARG A 33 1.21 -8.49 -10.75
C ARG A 33 0.81 -8.37 -12.21
N GLY A 34 1.59 -7.59 -12.96
CA GLY A 34 1.61 -7.68 -14.41
C GLY A 34 2.17 -9.04 -14.81
N THR A 35 1.35 -10.08 -14.77
CA THR A 35 1.59 -11.29 -15.54
C THR A 35 1.11 -11.00 -16.95
N GLY A 36 1.98 -10.39 -17.75
CA GLY A 36 1.82 -10.43 -19.20
C GLY A 36 1.94 -11.88 -19.65
N GLY A 37 0.91 -12.40 -20.32
CA GLY A 37 1.09 -13.54 -21.23
C GLY A 37 2.08 -13.17 -22.34
N PRO A 38 2.52 -14.13 -23.17
CA PRO A 38 3.48 -13.89 -24.25
C PRO A 38 2.85 -13.14 -25.44
N GLY A 39 2.25 -11.98 -25.18
CA GLY A 39 1.68 -11.06 -26.15
C GLY A 39 1.91 -9.62 -25.68
N ARG A 40 3.01 -9.01 -26.14
CA ARG A 40 3.37 -7.57 -26.01
C ARG A 40 3.04 -6.94 -24.65
N GLY A 41 3.95 -7.09 -23.68
CA GLY A 41 3.84 -6.47 -22.35
C GLY A 41 3.88 -4.92 -22.39
N PRO A 42 3.27 -4.24 -21.40
CA PRO A 42 3.35 -2.79 -21.24
C PRO A 42 4.81 -2.34 -21.09
N GLN A 43 5.23 -1.32 -21.85
CA GLN A 43 6.55 -0.72 -21.74
C GLN A 43 6.85 -0.32 -20.28
N PRO A 44 8.04 -0.63 -19.72
CA PRO A 44 8.38 -0.27 -18.35
C PRO A 44 8.43 1.25 -18.20
N HIS A 45 7.42 1.81 -17.53
CA HIS A 45 7.34 3.23 -17.21
C HIS A 45 8.13 3.51 -15.93
N VAL A 46 9.01 4.52 -15.98
CA VAL A 46 9.76 4.97 -14.80
C VAL A 46 8.80 5.49 -13.75
N SER A 47 8.94 5.05 -12.50
CA SER A 47 8.06 5.45 -11.41
C SER A 47 8.23 6.92 -11.05
N ALA A 48 7.15 7.56 -10.57
CA ALA A 48 7.17 8.95 -10.11
C ALA A 48 8.25 9.20 -9.05
N GLY A 49 8.48 8.24 -8.14
CA GLY A 49 9.51 8.35 -7.11
C GLY A 49 10.92 8.46 -7.68
N VAL A 50 11.24 7.68 -8.73
CA VAL A 50 12.55 7.77 -9.41
C VAL A 50 12.69 9.13 -10.10
N LEU A 51 11.62 9.62 -10.75
CA LEU A 51 11.64 10.94 -11.37
C LEU A 51 11.91 12.06 -10.34
N VAL A 52 11.28 12.00 -9.17
CA VAL A 52 11.50 12.97 -8.09
C VAL A 52 12.95 12.93 -7.58
N GLU A 53 13.52 11.74 -7.36
CA GLU A 53 14.92 11.60 -6.90
C GLU A 53 15.92 12.09 -7.96
N LEU A 54 15.65 11.85 -9.25
CA LEU A 54 16.47 12.40 -10.34
C LEU A 54 16.35 13.93 -10.41
N THR A 55 15.15 14.49 -10.27
CA THR A 55 14.94 15.94 -10.18
C THR A 55 15.68 16.53 -9.00
N ALA A 56 15.61 15.90 -7.83
CA ALA A 56 16.35 16.33 -6.64
C ALA A 56 17.86 16.31 -6.90
N ALA A 57 18.40 15.25 -7.49
CA ALA A 57 19.83 15.15 -7.83
C ALA A 57 20.27 16.23 -8.83
N MET A 58 19.43 16.60 -9.80
CA MET A 58 19.73 17.70 -10.73
C MET A 58 19.69 19.06 -10.05
N LEU A 59 18.69 19.32 -9.19
CA LEU A 59 18.65 20.54 -8.38
C LEU A 59 19.87 20.63 -7.44
N ASP A 60 20.31 19.50 -6.89
CA ASP A 60 21.51 19.39 -6.05
C ASP A 60 22.79 19.73 -6.82
N ALA A 61 22.84 19.36 -8.11
CA ALA A 61 23.92 19.70 -9.02
C ALA A 61 23.84 21.16 -9.52
N GLY A 62 22.84 21.94 -9.08
CA GLY A 62 22.65 23.33 -9.46
C GLY A 62 21.82 23.54 -10.73
N LEU A 63 21.21 22.49 -11.28
CA LEU A 63 20.31 22.62 -12.42
C LEU A 63 18.99 23.27 -11.97
N PRO A 64 18.45 24.28 -12.68
CA PRO A 64 17.14 24.84 -12.34
C PRO A 64 16.01 23.86 -12.65
N LEU A 65 14.90 23.98 -11.93
CA LEU A 65 13.76 23.04 -12.02
C LEU A 65 13.22 22.88 -13.44
N ALA A 66 13.15 23.96 -14.22
CA ALA A 66 12.66 23.91 -15.59
C ALA A 66 13.57 23.06 -16.50
N GLU A 67 14.89 23.22 -16.38
CA GLU A 67 15.88 22.41 -17.11
C GLU A 67 15.88 20.96 -16.65
N ALA A 68 15.69 20.70 -15.35
CA ALA A 68 15.55 19.35 -14.82
C ALA A 68 14.34 18.62 -15.45
N VAL A 69 13.20 19.30 -15.59
CA VAL A 69 12.00 18.76 -16.26
C VAL A 69 12.29 18.48 -17.75
N ASP A 70 12.99 19.38 -18.43
CA ASP A 70 13.36 19.22 -19.85
C ASP A 70 14.35 18.06 -20.08
N VAL A 71 15.32 17.87 -19.18
CA VAL A 71 16.24 16.74 -19.20
C VAL A 71 15.49 15.42 -19.02
N LEU A 72 14.53 15.36 -18.09
CA LEU A 72 13.71 14.17 -17.87
C LEU A 72 12.82 13.83 -19.07
N ALA A 73 12.41 14.82 -19.87
CA ALA A 73 11.68 14.57 -21.12
C ALA A 73 12.51 13.75 -22.14
N GLY A 74 13.82 13.61 -21.94
CA GLY A 74 14.75 12.76 -22.68
C GLY A 74 14.29 11.30 -22.82
N GLY A 75 14.04 10.85 -24.04
CA GLY A 75 13.85 9.43 -24.38
C GLY A 75 12.48 8.85 -24.04
N ARG A 76 11.52 9.68 -23.60
CA ARG A 76 10.22 9.20 -23.10
C ARG A 76 9.06 9.49 -24.05
N ALA A 77 7.96 8.76 -23.87
CA ALA A 77 6.71 8.94 -24.62
C ALA A 77 5.98 10.25 -24.27
N ASP A 78 6.15 10.73 -23.03
CA ASP A 78 5.56 11.97 -22.48
C ASP A 78 6.44 13.21 -22.70
N ARG A 79 7.47 13.10 -23.55
CA ARG A 79 8.44 14.15 -23.86
C ARG A 79 7.80 15.49 -24.23
N VAL A 80 6.73 15.48 -25.03
CA VAL A 80 6.07 16.71 -25.51
C VAL A 80 5.43 17.45 -24.34
N ALA A 81 4.68 16.73 -23.49
CA ALA A 81 4.05 17.30 -22.30
C ALA A 81 5.09 17.85 -21.33
N LEU A 82 6.14 17.09 -21.03
CA LEU A 82 7.21 17.53 -20.12
C LEU A 82 7.97 18.75 -20.66
N ARG A 83 8.27 18.81 -21.96
CA ARG A 83 8.90 19.99 -22.57
C ARG A 83 7.99 21.22 -22.57
N ALA A 84 6.68 21.04 -22.74
CA ALA A 84 5.74 22.13 -22.61
C ALA A 84 5.73 22.71 -21.19
N VAL A 85 5.78 21.84 -20.17
CA VAL A 85 5.92 22.25 -18.78
C VAL A 85 7.23 22.99 -18.55
N GLY A 86 8.37 22.43 -18.98
CA GLY A 86 9.68 23.07 -18.87
C GLY A 86 9.73 24.44 -19.53
N ALA A 87 9.18 24.56 -20.74
CA ALA A 87 9.04 25.84 -21.44
C ALA A 87 8.15 26.84 -20.68
N GLY A 88 7.01 26.40 -20.15
CA GLY A 88 6.12 27.24 -19.35
C GLY A 88 6.81 27.79 -18.09
N LEU A 89 7.54 26.93 -17.38
CA LEU A 89 8.31 27.34 -16.20
C LEU A 89 9.43 28.33 -16.55
N ARG A 90 10.12 28.15 -17.68
CA ARG A 90 11.12 29.11 -18.19
C ARG A 90 10.52 30.47 -18.55
N LEU A 91 9.26 30.50 -18.97
CA LEU A 91 8.50 31.73 -19.22
C LEU A 91 7.97 32.38 -17.93
N GLY A 92 8.26 31.79 -16.77
CA GLY A 92 7.80 32.28 -15.47
C GLY A 92 6.34 31.95 -15.16
N LEU A 93 5.72 31.01 -15.90
CA LEU A 93 4.39 30.55 -15.56
C LEU A 93 4.39 29.86 -14.19
N PRO A 94 3.38 30.09 -13.35
CA PRO A 94 3.26 29.38 -12.09
C PRO A 94 3.06 27.88 -12.33
N TRP A 95 3.52 27.07 -11.38
CA TRP A 95 3.55 25.60 -11.48
C TRP A 95 2.25 24.99 -12.01
N GLU A 96 1.11 25.35 -11.41
CA GLU A 96 -0.20 24.81 -11.81
C GLU A 96 -0.57 25.19 -13.26
N THR A 97 -0.23 26.41 -13.70
CA THR A 97 -0.52 26.87 -15.07
C THR A 97 0.39 26.19 -16.10
N ALA A 98 1.67 25.98 -15.77
CA ALA A 98 2.60 25.27 -16.65
C ALA A 98 2.14 23.82 -16.91
N TRP A 99 1.60 23.15 -15.89
CA TRP A 99 1.05 21.79 -16.04
C TRP A 99 -0.33 21.75 -16.69
N ALA A 100 -1.18 22.76 -16.48
CA ALA A 100 -2.48 22.84 -17.17
C ALA A 100 -2.33 22.93 -18.70
N ALA A 101 -1.28 23.59 -19.18
CA ALA A 101 -0.97 23.69 -20.61
C ALA A 101 -0.54 22.35 -21.24
N ALA A 102 -0.14 21.36 -20.44
CA ALA A 102 0.33 20.05 -20.92
C ALA A 102 -0.80 19.06 -21.26
N GLY A 103 -2.06 19.38 -20.94
CA GLY A 103 -3.24 18.56 -21.25
C GLY A 103 -3.41 17.34 -20.34
N GLU A 104 -4.04 16.28 -20.84
CA GLU A 104 -4.27 15.06 -20.06
C GLU A 104 -2.95 14.33 -19.74
N LEU A 105 -2.70 14.14 -18.45
CA LEU A 105 -1.47 13.54 -17.94
C LEU A 105 -1.67 12.06 -17.60
N PRO A 106 -0.71 11.20 -17.97
CA PRO A 106 -0.65 9.85 -17.43
C PRO A 106 -0.61 9.85 -15.88
N PRO A 107 -1.18 8.84 -15.20
CA PRO A 107 -1.25 8.80 -13.73
C PRO A 107 0.11 8.98 -13.02
N HIS A 108 1.19 8.44 -13.59
CA HIS A 108 2.53 8.54 -13.02
C HIS A 108 3.12 9.95 -13.11
N LEU A 109 2.70 10.76 -14.10
CA LEU A 109 3.09 12.16 -14.22
C LEU A 109 2.33 13.04 -13.24
N GLU A 110 1.07 12.70 -12.96
CA GLU A 110 0.26 13.38 -11.96
C GLU A 110 0.83 13.23 -10.54
N ASP A 111 1.33 12.03 -10.21
CA ASP A 111 2.04 11.79 -8.95
C ASP A 111 3.36 12.57 -8.85
N TYR A 112 4.11 12.66 -9.96
CA TYR A 112 5.32 13.48 -10.06
C TYR A 112 5.02 14.98 -9.89
N ARG A 113 3.98 15.48 -10.57
CA ARG A 113 3.48 16.86 -10.47
C ARG A 113 3.15 17.23 -9.03
N ARG A 114 2.40 16.37 -8.33
CA ARG A 114 1.97 16.59 -6.95
C ARG A 114 3.15 16.57 -5.97
N ALA A 115 4.10 15.66 -6.17
CA ALA A 115 5.28 15.56 -5.32
C ALA A 115 6.16 16.82 -5.40
N LEU A 116 6.24 17.44 -6.58
CA LEU A 116 7.05 18.65 -6.80
C LEU A 116 6.30 19.96 -6.57
N ALA A 117 4.97 19.96 -6.48
CA ALA A 117 4.18 21.17 -6.30
C ALA A 117 4.65 22.02 -5.09
N PHE A 118 4.92 21.38 -3.96
CA PHE A 118 5.43 22.07 -2.77
C PHE A 118 6.82 22.70 -2.98
N ALA A 119 7.70 22.01 -3.70
CA ALA A 119 9.04 22.51 -4.02
C ALA A 119 9.01 23.65 -5.05
N ALA A 120 8.08 23.61 -6.00
CA ALA A 120 7.94 24.61 -7.04
C ALA A 120 7.27 25.91 -6.52
N THR A 121 6.34 25.80 -5.57
CA THR A 121 5.56 26.93 -5.03
C THR A 121 6.23 27.68 -3.88
N SER A 122 7.25 27.09 -3.24
CA SER A 122 7.98 27.71 -2.12
C SER A 122 9.01 28.78 -2.54
N GLY A 123 9.03 29.20 -3.81
CA GLY A 123 9.78 30.36 -4.30
C GLY A 123 11.28 30.12 -4.54
N ALA A 124 11.88 29.12 -3.89
CA ALA A 124 13.22 28.64 -4.20
C ALA A 124 13.21 27.11 -4.17
N PRO A 125 13.19 26.43 -5.33
CA PRO A 125 13.34 24.97 -5.42
C PRO A 125 14.70 24.57 -4.84
N SER A 126 14.74 24.36 -3.52
CA SER A 126 15.98 23.98 -2.83
C SER A 126 16.07 22.47 -2.80
N ALA A 127 17.15 21.96 -3.41
CA ALA A 127 17.81 20.70 -3.09
C ALA A 127 17.52 20.18 -1.66
N ARG A 128 17.72 21.05 -0.66
CA ARG A 128 17.50 20.75 0.76
C ARG A 128 16.02 20.52 1.11
N GLY A 129 15.11 21.31 0.55
CA GLY A 129 13.66 21.15 0.71
C GLY A 129 13.15 19.84 0.08
N LEU A 130 13.58 19.50 -1.14
CA LEU A 130 13.21 18.23 -1.77
C LEU A 130 13.78 17.03 -1.01
N ARG A 131 15.03 17.07 -0.55
CA ARG A 131 15.61 15.98 0.26
C ARG A 131 14.88 15.79 1.59
N ALA A 132 14.45 16.88 2.23
CA ALA A 132 13.63 16.81 3.44
C ALA A 132 12.27 16.15 3.17
N GLN A 133 11.63 16.47 2.03
CA GLN A 133 10.39 15.82 1.60
C GLN A 133 10.61 14.35 1.22
N GLY A 134 11.68 14.01 0.49
CA GLY A 134 12.05 12.62 0.18
C GLY A 134 12.28 11.79 1.44
N ALA A 135 12.95 12.36 2.46
CA ALA A 135 13.10 11.71 3.76
C ALA A 135 11.75 11.49 4.48
N GLN A 136 10.81 12.43 4.37
CA GLN A 136 9.45 12.27 4.90
C GLN A 136 8.68 11.16 4.19
N VAL A 137 8.77 11.05 2.86
CA VAL A 137 8.14 9.99 2.06
C VAL A 137 8.68 8.61 2.43
N ARG A 138 10.00 8.45 2.56
CA ARG A 138 10.63 7.18 2.98
C ARG A 138 10.21 6.77 4.39
N ARG A 139 10.17 7.71 5.34
CA ARG A 139 9.68 7.47 6.71
C ARG A 139 8.21 7.07 6.74
N ALA A 140 7.37 7.68 5.90
CA ALA A 140 5.98 7.31 5.78
C ALA A 140 5.80 5.89 5.19
N ALA A 141 6.62 5.49 4.22
CA ALA A 141 6.63 4.13 3.70
C ALA A 141 7.04 3.10 4.78
N TYR A 142 8.07 3.41 5.57
CA TYR A 142 8.54 2.55 6.67
C TYR A 142 7.44 2.34 7.72
N ARG A 143 6.77 3.42 8.15
CA ARG A 143 5.65 3.34 9.10
C ARG A 143 4.46 2.53 8.56
N ARG A 144 4.20 2.56 7.24
CA ARG A 144 3.16 1.72 6.63
C ARG A 144 3.54 0.25 6.67
N ALA A 145 4.82 -0.08 6.47
CA ALA A 145 5.34 -1.44 6.58
C ALA A 145 5.27 -1.96 8.04
N GLU A 146 5.64 -1.15 9.02
CA GLU A 146 5.52 -1.49 10.45
C GLU A 146 4.05 -1.78 10.85
N ARG A 147 3.12 -0.91 10.45
CA ARG A 147 1.68 -1.13 10.69
C ARG A 147 1.14 -2.39 10.01
N ALA A 148 1.67 -2.74 8.83
CA ALA A 148 1.33 -3.99 8.16
C ALA A 148 1.87 -5.21 8.92
N ALA A 149 3.04 -5.11 9.54
CA ALA A 149 3.60 -6.15 10.39
C ALA A 149 2.81 -6.33 11.71
N GLU A 150 2.41 -5.23 12.36
CA GLU A 150 1.58 -5.27 13.57
C GLU A 150 0.21 -5.91 13.32
N THR A 151 -0.43 -5.56 12.20
CA THR A 151 -1.72 -6.16 11.83
C THR A 151 -1.62 -7.63 11.44
N LEU A 152 -0.46 -8.09 10.94
CA LEU A 152 -0.18 -9.51 10.71
C LEU A 152 -0.01 -10.27 12.02
N ALA A 153 0.68 -9.70 13.02
CA ALA A 153 0.86 -10.32 14.32
C ALA A 153 -0.49 -10.57 15.02
N VAL A 154 -1.37 -9.56 15.07
CA VAL A 154 -2.71 -9.71 15.65
C VAL A 154 -3.54 -10.73 14.86
N ARG A 155 -3.46 -10.71 13.52
CA ARG A 155 -4.19 -11.67 12.66
C ARG A 155 -3.68 -13.10 12.74
N LEU A 156 -2.46 -13.34 13.21
CA LEU A 156 -1.91 -14.68 13.41
C LEU A 156 -2.19 -15.21 14.81
N VAL A 157 -2.13 -14.36 15.83
CA VAL A 157 -2.39 -14.76 17.22
C VAL A 157 -3.88 -14.98 17.47
N LEU A 158 -4.77 -14.20 16.84
CA LEU A 158 -6.23 -14.33 17.01
C LEU A 158 -6.79 -15.72 16.59
N PRO A 159 -6.46 -16.27 15.40
CA PRO A 159 -6.90 -17.62 15.02
C PRO A 159 -6.21 -18.72 15.82
N LEU A 160 -4.94 -18.54 16.23
CA LEU A 160 -4.25 -19.52 17.09
C LEU A 160 -4.90 -19.60 18.49
N GLY A 161 -5.26 -18.44 19.06
CA GLY A 161 -5.97 -18.35 20.33
C GLY A 161 -7.39 -18.94 20.25
N LEU A 162 -8.13 -18.63 19.18
CA LEU A 162 -9.46 -19.20 18.93
C LEU A 162 -9.42 -20.72 18.69
N CYS A 163 -8.36 -21.27 18.09
CA CYS A 163 -8.17 -22.71 17.95
C CYS A 163 -7.79 -23.41 19.26
N SER A 164 -7.10 -22.72 20.18
CA SER A 164 -6.71 -23.33 21.48
C SER A 164 -7.83 -23.31 22.52
N LEU A 165 -8.77 -22.37 22.40
CA LEU A 165 -9.92 -22.23 23.31
C LEU A 165 -10.81 -23.50 23.37
N PRO A 166 -11.23 -24.11 22.25
CA PRO A 166 -12.02 -25.35 22.31
C PRO A 166 -11.23 -26.54 22.86
N ALA A 167 -9.92 -26.64 22.57
CA ALA A 167 -9.07 -27.69 23.13
C ALA A 167 -8.94 -27.55 24.67
N PHE A 168 -8.79 -26.32 25.17
CA PHE A 168 -8.77 -26.05 26.61
C PHE A 168 -10.12 -26.34 27.28
N VAL A 169 -11.24 -26.04 26.62
CA VAL A 169 -12.57 -26.35 27.18
C VAL A 169 -12.78 -27.87 27.27
N CYS A 170 -12.41 -28.62 26.22
CA CYS A 170 -12.52 -30.07 26.19
C CYS A 170 -11.61 -30.77 27.21
N TRP A 171 -10.38 -30.25 27.41
CA TRP A 171 -9.40 -30.91 28.27
C TRP A 171 -9.31 -30.34 29.69
N GLY A 172 -9.65 -29.06 29.91
CA GLY A 172 -9.53 -28.38 31.20
C GLY A 172 -10.86 -28.21 31.93
N VAL A 173 -11.89 -27.67 31.26
CA VAL A 173 -13.15 -27.29 31.91
C VAL A 173 -14.11 -28.48 32.01
N LEU A 174 -14.22 -29.28 30.96
CA LEU A 174 -15.12 -30.43 30.91
C LEU A 174 -14.86 -31.46 32.03
N PRO A 175 -13.60 -31.84 32.32
CA PRO A 175 -13.32 -32.82 33.38
C PRO A 175 -13.62 -32.30 34.78
N VAL A 176 -13.36 -31.01 35.04
CA VAL A 176 -13.62 -30.37 36.33
C VAL A 176 -15.13 -30.28 36.60
N LEU A 177 -15.92 -29.91 35.61
CA LEU A 177 -17.39 -29.92 35.73
C LEU A 177 -17.89 -31.34 36.03
N LEU A 178 -17.42 -32.36 35.30
CA LEU A 178 -17.79 -33.75 35.54
C LEU A 178 -17.43 -34.23 36.96
N GLY A 179 -16.34 -33.73 37.55
CA GLY A 179 -15.93 -34.03 38.92
C GLY A 179 -16.79 -33.37 40.00
N LEU A 180 -17.39 -32.20 39.72
CA LEU A 180 -18.23 -31.44 40.66
C LEU A 180 -19.72 -31.78 40.60
N LEU A 181 -20.20 -32.26 39.45
CA LEU A 181 -21.58 -32.75 39.28
C LEU A 181 -22.05 -33.75 40.37
N PRO A 182 -21.25 -34.74 40.81
CA PRO A 182 -21.70 -35.71 41.81
C PRO A 182 -21.76 -35.18 43.25
N GLU A 183 -21.27 -33.98 43.56
CA GLU A 183 -21.38 -33.37 44.88
C GLU A 183 -22.58 -32.43 45.02
N VAL A 184 -23.05 -31.82 43.93
CA VAL A 184 -24.18 -30.87 43.95
C VAL A 184 -25.53 -31.58 43.71
N LEU A 185 -25.50 -32.79 43.12
CA LEU A 185 -26.70 -33.60 42.84
C LEU A 185 -27.02 -34.63 43.96
N ARG A 186 -26.44 -34.47 45.16
CA ARG A 186 -26.71 -35.27 46.35
C ARG A 186 -27.48 -34.48 47.40
#